data_AF-A0A3D0RIU3-F1
#
_entry.id   AF-A0A3D0RIU3-F1
#
_cell.length_a   1.000
_cell.length_b   1.000
_cell.length_c   1.000
_cell.angle_alpha   90.00
_cell.angle_beta   90.00
_cell.angle_gamma   90.00
#
_symmetry.space_group_name_H-M   'P 1'
#
loop_
_entity.id
_entity.type
_entity.pdbx_description
1 polymer ?
#
loop_
_entity_poly.entity_id
_entity_poly.type
_entity_poly.pdbx_seq_one_letter_code
_entity_poly.pdbx_strand_id
1 'polypeptide(L)'
;MMSLSTKYVENFFDASQYRSNLYQKLFYIIFVIYKYGTVLFFEDMSVVKGLQGNMPSYSEKFAQWSEHSTAINQILVWMALENEGFGASLQHYNPLIDEGIQKEWGISQDWKLVAQMPFGTPLAEPGEKTHEPLEKRVLVFK
;
A
#
# COMPACT_ATOMS: atom_id res chain seq x y z
N MET A 1 -32.26 11.43 -10.11
CA MET A 1 -31.06 11.65 -10.96
C MET A 1 -29.96 10.79 -10.36
N MET A 2 -29.79 9.56 -10.88
CA MET A 2 -28.78 8.62 -10.41
C MET A 2 -27.41 9.09 -10.91
N SER A 3 -26.47 9.27 -9.98
CA SER A 3 -25.07 9.59 -10.26
C SER A 3 -24.48 8.57 -11.24
N LEU A 4 -23.86 9.04 -12.31
CA LEU A 4 -23.17 8.25 -13.33
C LEU A 4 -21.91 7.53 -12.81
N SER A 5 -21.59 7.61 -11.51
CA SER A 5 -20.37 7.02 -10.93
C SER A 5 -20.50 5.56 -10.48
N THR A 6 -21.70 5.02 -10.24
CA THR A 6 -21.86 3.60 -9.85
C THR A 6 -21.77 2.64 -11.03
N LYS A 7 -22.09 3.10 -12.25
CA LYS A 7 -22.10 2.24 -13.45
C LYS A 7 -20.71 1.82 -13.96
N TYR A 8 -19.64 2.52 -13.59
CA TYR A 8 -18.29 2.13 -14.01
C TYR A 8 -17.64 1.11 -13.07
N VAL A 9 -18.08 1.02 -11.81
CA VAL A 9 -17.59 0.02 -10.85
C VAL A 9 -18.36 -1.31 -11.01
N GLU A 10 -19.67 -1.26 -11.30
CA GLU A 10 -20.49 -2.47 -11.52
C GLU A 10 -20.21 -3.17 -12.86
N ASN A 11 -19.75 -2.44 -13.88
CA ASN A 11 -19.45 -3.02 -15.20
C ASN A 11 -18.05 -3.66 -15.29
N PHE A 12 -17.19 -3.48 -14.28
CA PHE A 12 -15.88 -4.13 -14.29
C PHE A 12 -15.92 -5.51 -13.62
N PHE A 13 -16.73 -5.72 -12.58
CA PHE A 13 -16.86 -7.03 -11.92
C PHE A 13 -18.20 -7.19 -11.18
N ASP A 14 -18.89 -8.31 -11.41
CA ASP A 14 -20.21 -8.64 -10.84
C ASP A 14 -20.12 -8.87 -9.31
N ALA A 15 -20.56 -7.87 -8.53
CA ALA A 15 -20.59 -7.89 -7.06
C ALA A 15 -21.38 -9.07 -6.45
N SER A 16 -22.23 -9.76 -7.21
CA SER A 16 -22.96 -10.93 -6.73
C SER A 16 -22.08 -12.18 -6.54
N GLN A 17 -20.91 -12.21 -7.19
CA GLN A 17 -19.99 -13.35 -7.18
C GLN A 17 -19.02 -13.38 -5.96
N TYR A 18 -18.99 -12.30 -5.15
CA TYR A 18 -17.93 -12.03 -4.15
C TYR A 18 -18.36 -12.22 -2.68
N ARG A 19 -19.45 -12.94 -2.41
CA ARG A 19 -20.00 -13.09 -1.05
C ARG A 19 -19.49 -14.29 -0.24
N SER A 20 -18.66 -15.19 -0.80
CA SER A 20 -18.55 -16.55 -0.24
C SER A 20 -17.26 -16.88 0.51
N ASN A 21 -16.17 -16.11 0.42
CA ASN A 21 -14.95 -16.40 1.18
C ASN A 21 -14.18 -15.18 1.73
N LEU A 22 -13.27 -15.42 2.68
CA LEU A 22 -12.48 -14.40 3.39
C LEU A 22 -11.64 -13.55 2.42
N TYR A 23 -11.10 -14.15 1.36
CA TYR A 23 -10.31 -13.46 0.33
C TYR A 23 -11.13 -12.45 -0.45
N GLN A 24 -12.38 -12.78 -0.80
CA GLN A 24 -13.28 -11.87 -1.48
C GLN A 24 -13.72 -10.70 -0.59
N LYS A 25 -13.91 -10.93 0.72
CA LYS A 25 -14.19 -9.84 1.69
C LYS A 25 -12.99 -8.91 1.84
N LEU A 26 -11.78 -9.46 1.91
CA LEU A 26 -10.54 -8.69 1.96
C LEU A 26 -10.38 -7.85 0.69
N PHE A 27 -10.61 -8.44 -0.48
CA PHE A 27 -10.60 -7.74 -1.75
C PHE A 27 -11.62 -6.60 -1.77
N TYR A 28 -12.86 -6.83 -1.33
CA TYR A 28 -13.88 -5.79 -1.23
C TYR A 28 -13.48 -4.65 -0.27
N ILE A 29 -12.89 -4.96 0.89
CA ILE A 29 -12.41 -3.95 1.85
C ILE A 29 -11.29 -3.11 1.23
N ILE A 30 -10.34 -3.76 0.56
CA ILE A 30 -9.18 -3.12 -0.06
C ILE A 30 -9.58 -2.27 -1.26
N PHE A 31 -10.57 -2.69 -2.06
CA PHE A 31 -10.84 -2.06 -3.37
C PHE A 31 -12.17 -1.29 -3.46
N VAL A 32 -13.11 -1.46 -2.51
CA VAL A 32 -14.49 -0.93 -2.67
C VAL A 32 -14.93 0.00 -1.53
N ILE A 33 -14.37 -0.11 -0.32
CA ILE A 33 -14.80 0.75 0.81
C ILE A 33 -14.27 2.18 0.68
N TYR A 34 -13.15 2.38 0.00
CA TYR A 34 -12.55 3.69 -0.21
C TYR A 34 -12.89 4.14 -1.64
N LYS A 35 -13.83 5.08 -1.74
CA LYS A 35 -14.58 5.46 -2.95
C LYS A 35 -13.76 5.79 -4.22
N TYR A 36 -12.43 5.83 -4.16
CA TYR A 36 -11.55 6.23 -5.27
C TYR A 36 -10.61 5.12 -5.72
N GLY A 37 -9.82 4.54 -4.81
CA GLY A 37 -8.91 3.46 -5.20
C GLY A 37 -7.88 3.09 -4.14
N THR A 38 -6.91 2.28 -4.57
CA THR A 38 -5.86 1.73 -3.72
C THR A 38 -4.52 1.73 -4.45
N VAL A 39 -3.50 2.29 -3.81
CA VAL A 39 -2.11 2.23 -4.29
C VAL A 39 -1.48 0.95 -3.77
N LEU A 40 -0.86 0.16 -4.65
CA LEU A 40 -0.11 -1.05 -4.28
C LEU A 40 1.39 -0.76 -4.39
N PHE A 41 2.12 -0.96 -3.29
CA PHE A 41 3.56 -0.70 -3.24
C PHE A 41 4.34 -2.00 -3.40
N PHE A 42 5.24 -2.04 -4.38
CA PHE A 42 6.06 -3.20 -4.68
C PHE A 42 7.55 -2.84 -4.62
N GLU A 43 8.36 -3.85 -4.29
CA GLU A 43 9.80 -3.83 -4.48
C GLU A 43 10.22 -4.85 -5.54
N ASP A 44 11.04 -4.44 -6.51
CA ASP A 44 11.58 -5.33 -7.53
C ASP A 44 12.82 -6.04 -7.00
N MET A 45 12.62 -7.30 -6.59
CA MET A 45 13.69 -8.10 -6.00
C MET A 45 14.78 -8.46 -7.01
N SER A 46 14.53 -8.36 -8.32
CA SER A 46 15.58 -8.58 -9.33
C SER A 46 16.65 -7.49 -9.26
N VAL A 47 16.25 -6.23 -9.02
CA VAL A 47 17.15 -5.09 -8.83
C VAL A 47 17.93 -5.24 -7.54
N VAL A 48 17.24 -5.60 -6.45
CA VAL A 48 17.89 -5.84 -5.15
C VAL A 48 18.97 -6.92 -5.27
N LYS A 49 18.63 -8.08 -5.85
CA LYS A 49 19.59 -9.18 -6.07
C LYS A 49 20.76 -8.76 -6.98
N GLY A 50 20.49 -7.94 -8.00
CA GLY A 50 21.51 -7.38 -8.88
C GLY A 50 22.51 -6.50 -8.12
N LEU A 51 22.02 -5.61 -7.26
CA LEU A 51 22.86 -4.76 -6.41
C LEU A 51 23.68 -5.59 -5.41
N GLN A 52 23.09 -6.62 -4.83
CA GLN A 52 23.78 -7.57 -3.95
C GLN A 52 24.96 -8.26 -4.64
N GLY A 53 24.78 -8.70 -5.89
CA GLY A 53 25.85 -9.31 -6.69
C GLY A 53 26.94 -8.32 -7.09
N ASN A 54 26.56 -7.09 -7.46
CA ASN A 54 27.50 -6.07 -7.93
C ASN A 54 28.29 -5.40 -6.79
N MET A 55 27.75 -5.39 -5.57
CA MET A 55 28.38 -4.78 -4.39
C MET A 55 28.37 -5.73 -3.17
N PRO A 56 29.16 -6.82 -3.18
CA PRO A 56 29.10 -7.87 -2.16
C PRO A 56 29.33 -7.36 -0.73
N SER A 57 30.20 -6.36 -0.54
CA SER A 57 30.49 -5.76 0.78
C SER A 57 29.26 -5.11 1.44
N TYR A 58 28.24 -4.77 0.66
CA TYR A 58 26.98 -4.17 1.14
C TYR A 58 25.78 -5.08 0.85
N SER A 59 25.99 -6.32 0.44
CA SER A 59 24.92 -7.23 -0.01
C SER A 59 23.77 -7.34 1.01
N GLU A 60 24.09 -7.49 2.29
CA GLU A 60 23.08 -7.58 3.34
C GLU A 60 22.28 -6.28 3.55
N LYS A 61 22.80 -5.14 3.09
CA LYS A 61 22.17 -3.82 3.25
C LYS A 61 21.12 -3.52 2.19
N PHE A 62 21.26 -4.04 0.96
CA PHE A 62 20.33 -3.68 -0.11
C PHE A 62 18.90 -4.12 0.15
N ALA A 63 18.68 -5.27 0.80
CA ALA A 63 17.34 -5.68 1.21
C ALA A 63 16.73 -4.70 2.23
N GLN A 64 17.52 -4.25 3.21
CA GLN A 64 17.08 -3.26 4.19
C GLN A 64 16.79 -1.89 3.53
N TRP A 65 17.67 -1.43 2.65
CA TRP A 65 17.50 -0.15 1.97
C TRP A 65 16.34 -0.13 0.98
N SER A 66 16.04 -1.27 0.37
CA SER A 66 14.83 -1.48 -0.42
C SER A 66 13.56 -1.24 0.43
N GLU A 67 13.46 -1.86 1.61
CA GLU A 67 12.34 -1.60 2.53
C GLU A 67 12.27 -0.13 2.98
N HIS A 68 13.42 0.53 3.24
CA HIS A 68 13.45 1.97 3.55
C HIS A 68 12.94 2.82 2.38
N SER A 69 13.37 2.51 1.15
CA SER A 69 12.97 3.21 -0.07
C SER A 69 11.46 3.11 -0.27
N THR A 70 10.88 1.93 -0.14
CA THR A 70 9.43 1.77 -0.24
C THR A 70 8.68 2.48 0.89
N ALA A 71 9.17 2.45 2.14
CA ALA A 71 8.55 3.20 3.23
C ALA A 71 8.55 4.73 2.96
N ILE A 72 9.61 5.26 2.37
CA ILE A 72 9.70 6.67 1.95
C ILE A 72 8.65 6.97 0.86
N ASN A 73 8.52 6.10 -0.14
CA ASN A 73 7.50 6.27 -1.18
C ASN A 73 6.08 6.22 -0.61
N GLN A 74 5.81 5.31 0.33
CA GLN A 74 4.51 5.21 1.00
C GLN A 74 4.15 6.52 1.70
N ILE A 75 5.04 7.08 2.52
CA ILE A 75 4.73 8.33 3.23
C ILE A 75 4.61 9.53 2.27
N LEU A 76 5.43 9.60 1.22
CA LEU A 76 5.33 10.66 0.21
C LEU A 76 3.99 10.62 -0.54
N VAL A 77 3.55 9.42 -0.94
CA VAL A 77 2.24 9.25 -1.58
C VAL A 77 1.11 9.59 -0.62
N TRP A 78 1.18 9.17 0.64
CA TRP A 78 0.17 9.52 1.65
C TRP A 78 0.07 11.05 1.80
N MET A 79 1.19 11.73 2.02
CA MET A 79 1.20 13.19 2.17
C MET A 79 0.69 13.90 0.92
N ALA A 80 1.01 13.39 -0.28
CA ALA A 80 0.49 13.95 -1.52
C ALA A 80 -1.04 13.79 -1.62
N LEU A 81 -1.58 12.62 -1.28
CA LEU A 81 -3.02 12.38 -1.23
C LEU A 81 -3.71 13.30 -0.21
N GLU A 82 -3.12 13.45 0.98
CA GLU A 82 -3.64 14.34 2.02
C GLU A 82 -3.64 15.81 1.59
N ASN A 83 -2.58 16.26 0.91
CA ASN A 83 -2.48 17.62 0.37
C ASN A 83 -3.57 17.91 -0.67
N GLU A 84 -4.02 16.89 -1.41
CA GLU A 84 -5.16 16.99 -2.33
C GLU A 84 -6.53 16.80 -1.65
N GLY A 85 -6.56 16.66 -0.31
CA GLY A 85 -7.77 16.53 0.49
C GLY A 85 -8.31 15.10 0.63
N PHE A 86 -7.52 14.08 0.26
CA PHE A 86 -7.90 12.68 0.44
C PHE A 86 -7.43 12.11 1.79
N GLY A 87 -8.27 11.27 2.38
CA GLY A 87 -7.88 10.40 3.48
C GLY A 87 -7.33 9.09 2.94
N ALA A 88 -6.32 8.55 3.62
CA ALA A 88 -5.72 7.26 3.29
C ALA A 88 -5.46 6.44 4.55
N SER A 89 -5.25 5.13 4.37
CA SER A 89 -4.71 4.25 5.40
C SER A 89 -3.70 3.29 4.77
N LEU A 90 -2.80 2.72 5.55
CA LEU A 90 -1.81 1.75 5.07
C LEU A 90 -2.11 0.36 5.64
N GLN A 91 -2.25 -0.62 4.77
CA GLN A 91 -2.63 -2.01 5.08
C GLN A 91 -1.54 -2.98 4.61
N HIS A 92 -1.49 -4.16 5.26
CA HIS A 92 -0.51 -5.21 4.98
C HIS A 92 -1.20 -6.57 4.93
N TYR A 93 -1.92 -6.84 3.83
CA TYR A 93 -2.55 -8.14 3.58
C TYR A 93 -1.64 -9.13 2.85
N ASN A 94 -0.48 -8.67 2.39
CA ASN A 94 0.61 -9.51 1.94
C ASN A 94 1.08 -10.47 3.06
N PRO A 95 1.49 -11.71 2.73
CA PRO A 95 1.60 -12.26 1.38
C PRO A 95 0.30 -12.90 0.85
N LEU A 96 -0.82 -12.81 1.58
CA LEU A 96 -2.03 -13.60 1.31
C LEU A 96 -2.67 -13.29 -0.05
N ILE A 97 -2.49 -12.08 -0.56
CA ILE A 97 -3.12 -11.59 -1.80
C ILE A 97 -2.15 -11.47 -2.98
N ASP A 98 -0.86 -11.70 -2.76
CA ASP A 98 0.21 -11.40 -3.70
C ASP A 98 0.05 -12.14 -5.02
N GLU A 99 -0.09 -13.47 -4.97
CA GLU A 99 -0.21 -14.30 -6.18
C GLU A 99 -1.45 -13.92 -6.99
N GLY A 100 -2.58 -13.65 -6.31
CA GLY A 100 -3.82 -13.24 -6.96
C GLY A 100 -3.68 -11.91 -7.70
N ILE A 101 -3.10 -10.92 -7.02
CA ILE A 101 -2.81 -9.58 -7.57
C ILE A 101 -1.84 -9.67 -8.75
N GLN A 102 -0.75 -10.43 -8.61
CA GLN A 102 0.26 -10.57 -9.65
C GLN A 102 -0.31 -11.26 -10.88
N LYS A 103 -1.11 -12.32 -10.69
CA LYS A 103 -1.75 -13.04 -11.80
C LYS A 103 -2.77 -12.16 -12.53
N GLU A 104 -3.62 -11.46 -11.78
CA GLU A 104 -4.69 -10.64 -12.35
C GLU A 104 -4.13 -9.54 -13.26
N TRP A 105 -3.07 -8.86 -12.82
CA TRP A 105 -2.49 -7.73 -13.55
C TRP A 105 -1.20 -8.06 -14.32
N GLY A 106 -0.83 -9.34 -14.41
CA GLY A 106 0.38 -9.77 -15.12
C GLY A 106 1.68 -9.19 -14.57
N ILE A 107 1.74 -8.95 -13.26
CA ILE A 107 2.92 -8.42 -12.57
C ILE A 107 3.93 -9.55 -12.37
N SER A 108 5.22 -9.26 -12.54
CA SER A 108 6.30 -10.22 -12.32
C SER A 108 6.28 -10.80 -10.89
N GLN A 109 6.61 -12.08 -10.76
CA GLN A 109 6.79 -12.74 -9.46
C GLN A 109 7.99 -12.19 -8.67
N ASP A 110 8.94 -11.53 -9.34
CA ASP A 110 10.05 -10.83 -8.68
C ASP A 110 9.62 -9.52 -8.01
N TRP A 111 8.43 -9.00 -8.33
CA TRP A 111 7.88 -7.82 -7.66
C TRP A 111 7.15 -8.24 -6.39
N LYS A 112 7.80 -8.01 -5.25
CA LYS A 112 7.28 -8.34 -3.92
C LYS A 112 6.30 -7.25 -3.49
N LEU A 113 5.04 -7.61 -3.18
CA LEU A 113 4.08 -6.67 -2.61
C LEU A 113 4.47 -6.33 -1.16
N VAL A 114 4.61 -5.04 -0.87
CA VAL A 114 5.04 -4.54 0.44
C VAL A 114 3.85 -4.04 1.25
N ALA A 115 2.97 -3.23 0.65
CA ALA A 115 1.82 -2.65 1.33
C ALA A 115 0.72 -2.21 0.35
N GLN A 116 -0.46 -1.92 0.90
CA GLN A 116 -1.62 -1.40 0.16
C GLN A 116 -2.13 -0.13 0.83
N MET A 117 -2.34 0.94 0.07
CA MET A 117 -2.85 2.21 0.57
C MET A 117 -4.18 2.56 -0.08
N PRO A 118 -5.31 2.09 0.48
CA PRO A 118 -6.61 2.57 0.06
C PRO A 118 -6.80 4.04 0.46
N PHE A 119 -7.41 4.82 -0.45
CA PHE A 119 -7.62 6.25 -0.27
C PHE A 119 -8.95 6.74 -0.85
N GLY A 120 -9.45 7.87 -0.35
CA GLY A 120 -10.67 8.51 -0.83
C GLY A 120 -11.11 9.70 0.00
N THR A 121 -12.37 10.14 -0.16
CA THR A 121 -12.92 11.25 0.63
C THR A 121 -12.96 10.88 2.12
N PRO A 122 -12.32 11.66 3.01
CA PRO A 122 -12.42 11.47 4.46
C PRO A 122 -13.89 11.46 4.91
N LEU A 123 -14.26 10.53 5.78
CA LEU A 123 -15.62 10.44 6.35
C LEU A 123 -15.68 10.97 7.79
N ALA A 124 -14.53 11.08 8.45
CA ALA A 124 -14.38 11.61 9.80
C ALA A 124 -12.95 12.14 9.97
N GLU A 125 -12.76 12.97 11.00
CA GLU A 125 -11.44 13.40 11.44
C GLU A 125 -10.63 12.22 12.01
N PRO A 126 -9.28 12.23 11.87
CA PRO A 126 -8.44 11.23 12.50
C PRO A 126 -8.56 11.31 14.03
N GLY A 127 -8.46 10.14 14.68
CA GLY A 127 -8.43 10.07 16.14
C GLY A 127 -7.17 10.71 16.74
N GLU A 128 -7.19 10.96 18.05
CA GLU A 128 -6.05 11.51 18.76
C GLU A 128 -4.83 10.59 18.68
N LYS A 129 -3.65 11.17 18.40
CA LYS A 129 -2.37 10.47 18.38
C LYS A 129 -1.52 10.90 19.57
N THR A 130 -1.10 9.93 20.38
CA THR A 130 -0.19 10.16 21.50
C THR A 130 1.27 9.99 21.06
N HIS A 131 2.19 10.63 21.79
CA HIS A 131 3.61 10.60 21.48
C HIS A 131 4.43 10.38 22.75
N GLU A 132 5.50 9.58 22.65
CA GLU A 132 6.50 9.46 23.72
C GLU A 132 7.22 10.82 23.93
N PRO A 133 7.65 11.13 25.18
CA PRO A 133 8.45 12.31 25.47
C PRO A 133 9.67 12.46 24.54
N LEU A 134 10.01 13.70 24.19
CA LEU A 134 11.05 14.00 23.20
C LEU A 134 12.44 13.57 23.70
N GLU A 135 12.67 13.71 25.00
CA GLU A 135 13.94 13.44 25.68
C GLU A 135 14.33 11.96 25.60
N LYS A 136 13.35 11.06 25.37
CA LYS A 136 13.59 9.64 25.14
C LYS A 136 13.98 9.30 23.70
N ARG A 137 13.77 10.23 22.75
CA ARG A 137 13.87 9.97 21.30
C ARG A 137 14.86 10.87 20.58
N VAL A 138 15.31 11.96 21.20
CA VAL A 138 16.24 12.93 20.62
C VAL A 138 17.34 13.28 21.63
N LEU A 139 18.60 13.13 21.21
CA LEU A 139 19.78 13.53 21.97
C LEU A 139 20.43 14.75 21.30
N VAL A 140 20.76 15.77 22.10
CA VAL A 140 21.40 17.02 21.63
C VAL A 140 22.74 17.18 22.32
N PHE A 141 23.80 17.37 21.53
CA PHE A 141 25.17 17.59 21.99
C PHE A 141 25.66 18.95 21.48
N LYS A 142 26.47 19.66 22.27
CA LYS A 142 27.06 20.96 21.92
C LYS A 142 28.54 20.81 21.58
#